data_AF-A0A8J7TM81-F1
#
_entry.id   AF-A0A8J7TM81-F1
#
_cell.length_a   1.000
_cell.length_b   1.000
_cell.length_c   1.000
_cell.angle_alpha   90.00
_cell.angle_beta   90.00
_cell.angle_gamma   90.00
#
_symmetry.space_group_name_H-M   'P 1'
#
loop_
_entity.id
_entity.type
_entity.pdbx_description
1 polymer ?
#
loop_
_entity_poly.entity_id
_entity_poly.type
_entity_poly.pdbx_seq_one_letter_code
_entity_poly.pdbx_strand_id
1 'polypeptide(L)'
;MRNPADVMERAELHEEKGNYAEAERLYKKALSLKCKEVGGQAYDLVPFLYNLGMTQYVNDNFDDALISLNRVLTLLTSQQEEINAEIKEIRNLLCDLTHEAEQASVPMAANA
;
A
#
# COMPACT_ATOMS: atom_id res chain seq x y z
N MET A 1 -3.85 4.47 -25.30
CA MET A 1 -3.01 4.88 -24.15
C MET A 1 -2.13 3.69 -23.77
N ARG A 2 -0.86 3.89 -23.41
CA ARG A 2 0.03 2.78 -23.04
C ARG A 2 -0.25 2.42 -21.59
N ASN A 3 -0.87 1.25 -21.35
CA ASN A 3 -1.24 0.80 -20.01
C ASN A 3 0.04 0.55 -19.18
N PRO A 4 0.14 1.05 -17.93
CA PRO A 4 1.24 0.72 -17.02
C PRO A 4 1.50 -0.79 -16.92
N ALA A 5 0.45 -1.62 -16.92
CA ALA A 5 0.54 -3.08 -16.84
C ALA A 5 1.31 -3.68 -18.04
N ASP A 6 1.01 -3.26 -19.27
CA ASP A 6 1.73 -3.75 -20.46
C ASP A 6 3.23 -3.39 -20.42
N VAL A 7 3.57 -2.26 -19.80
CA VAL A 7 4.97 -1.84 -19.63
C VAL A 7 5.66 -2.70 -18.57
N MET A 8 4.93 -3.09 -17.53
CA MET A 8 5.39 -3.98 -16.46
C MET A 8 5.64 -5.41 -16.97
N GLU A 9 4.69 -6.00 -17.71
CA GLU A 9 4.85 -7.35 -18.29
C GLU A 9 6.07 -7.43 -19.21
N ARG A 10 6.34 -6.35 -19.96
CA ARG A 10 7.56 -6.26 -20.77
C ARG A 10 8.82 -6.18 -19.91
N ALA A 11 8.76 -5.51 -18.75
CA ALA A 11 9.88 -5.45 -17.83
C ALA A 11 10.20 -6.84 -17.29
N GLU A 12 9.18 -7.59 -16.87
CA GLU A 12 9.28 -8.97 -16.40
C GLU A 12 9.94 -9.87 -17.48
N LEU A 13 9.50 -9.76 -18.73
CA LEU A 13 10.13 -10.49 -19.84
C LEU A 13 11.61 -10.12 -20.05
N HIS A 14 12.02 -8.88 -19.75
CA HIS A 14 13.42 -8.49 -19.79
C HIS A 14 14.21 -9.07 -18.61
N GLU A 15 13.62 -9.19 -17.40
CA GLU A 15 14.23 -9.87 -16.26
C GLU A 15 14.44 -11.36 -16.53
N GLU A 16 13.46 -12.04 -17.10
CA GLU A 16 13.57 -13.46 -17.50
C GLU A 16 14.74 -13.70 -18.47
N LYS A 17 15.07 -12.68 -19.27
CA LYS A 17 16.20 -12.70 -20.22
C LYS A 17 17.52 -12.20 -19.62
N GLY A 18 17.55 -11.85 -18.33
CA GLY A 18 18.72 -11.30 -17.65
C GLY A 18 19.04 -9.84 -17.99
N ASN A 19 18.14 -9.14 -18.68
CA ASN A 19 18.32 -7.75 -19.08
C ASN A 19 17.82 -6.78 -17.99
N TYR A 20 18.41 -6.86 -16.80
CA TYR A 20 17.91 -6.15 -15.62
C TYR A 20 17.91 -4.62 -15.77
N ALA A 21 18.90 -4.03 -16.44
CA ALA A 21 18.94 -2.59 -16.69
C ALA A 21 17.75 -2.09 -17.55
N GLU A 22 17.31 -2.89 -18.53
CA GLU A 22 16.17 -2.54 -19.36
C GLU A 22 14.85 -2.78 -18.61
N ALA A 23 14.77 -3.83 -17.80
CA ALA A 23 13.66 -4.08 -16.91
C ALA A 23 13.46 -2.92 -15.90
N GLU A 24 14.53 -2.48 -15.24
CA GLU A 24 14.52 -1.33 -14.33
C GLU A 24 13.98 -0.07 -15.02
N ARG A 25 14.44 0.21 -16.24
CA ARG A 25 13.96 1.35 -17.03
C ARG A 25 12.46 1.25 -17.34
N LEU A 26 11.97 0.05 -17.64
CA LEU A 26 10.57 -0.20 -17.91
C LEU A 26 9.71 -0.08 -16.65
N TYR A 27 10.15 -0.60 -15.50
CA TYR A 27 9.45 -0.42 -14.23
C TYR A 27 9.35 1.06 -13.83
N LYS A 28 10.43 1.85 -13.96
CA LYS A 28 10.39 3.30 -13.73
C LYS A 28 9.40 4.00 -14.66
N LYS A 29 9.30 3.55 -15.91
CA LYS A 29 8.32 4.08 -16.87
C LYS A 29 6.88 3.71 -16.48
N ALA A 30 6.64 2.46 -16.09
CA ALA A 30 5.33 2.00 -15.63
C ALA A 30 4.88 2.80 -14.39
N LEU A 31 5.78 3.01 -13.43
CA LEU A 31 5.56 3.89 -12.28
C LEU A 31 5.16 5.31 -12.66
N SER A 32 5.89 5.93 -13.60
CA SER A 32 5.57 7.28 -14.06
C SER A 32 4.21 7.37 -14.75
N LEU A 33 3.81 6.32 -15.48
CA LEU A 33 2.49 6.24 -16.11
C LEU A 33 1.39 6.06 -15.06
N LYS A 34 1.58 5.13 -14.11
CA LYS A 34 0.62 4.86 -13.03
C LYS A 34 0.43 6.07 -12.11
N CYS A 35 1.51 6.81 -11.82
CA CYS A 35 1.47 8.02 -11.00
C CYS A 35 0.73 9.19 -11.69
N LYS A 36 0.66 9.20 -13.03
CA LYS A 36 -0.11 10.19 -13.80
C LYS A 36 -1.57 9.81 -13.99
N GLU A 37 -1.98 8.61 -13.56
CA GLU A 37 -3.35 8.15 -13.67
C GLU A 37 -4.22 8.91 -12.65
N VAL A 38 -5.25 9.59 -13.16
CA VAL A 38 -6.17 10.37 -12.32
C VAL A 38 -7.01 9.39 -11.49
N GLY A 39 -6.96 9.53 -10.16
CA GLY A 39 -7.67 8.66 -9.23
C GLY A 39 -6.90 7.41 -8.79
N GLY A 40 -5.65 7.23 -9.25
CA GLY A 40 -4.79 6.15 -8.77
C GLY A 40 -4.46 6.31 -7.29
N GLN A 41 -4.60 5.24 -6.51
CA GLN A 41 -4.20 5.25 -5.10
C GLN A 41 -2.69 5.07 -5.00
N ALA A 42 -2.09 5.66 -3.95
CA ALA A 42 -0.65 5.46 -3.69
C ALA A 42 -0.30 3.98 -3.52
N TYR A 43 -1.24 3.18 -3.01
CA TYR A 43 -1.13 1.73 -2.89
C TYR A 43 -1.00 1.01 -4.24
N ASP A 44 -1.62 1.52 -5.30
CA ASP A 44 -1.54 0.91 -6.64
C ASP A 44 -0.13 0.96 -7.25
N LEU A 45 0.78 1.74 -6.66
CA LEU A 45 2.17 1.83 -7.06
C LEU A 45 3.03 0.70 -6.48
N VAL A 46 2.53 -0.02 -5.47
CA VAL A 46 3.29 -1.05 -4.74
C VAL A 46 3.84 -2.14 -5.65
N PRO A 47 3.06 -2.76 -6.56
CA PRO A 47 3.58 -3.82 -7.42
C PRO A 47 4.78 -3.36 -8.27
N PHE A 48 4.71 -2.15 -8.81
CA PHE A 48 5.76 -1.60 -9.65
C PHE A 48 7.02 -1.21 -8.86
N LEU A 49 6.86 -0.67 -7.64
CA LEU A 49 7.99 -0.34 -6.76
C LEU A 49 8.67 -1.61 -6.22
N TYR A 50 7.88 -2.64 -5.91
CA TYR A 50 8.40 -3.91 -5.44
C TYR A 50 9.25 -4.59 -6.51
N ASN A 51 8.70 -4.73 -7.72
CA ASN A 51 9.43 -5.36 -8.82
C ASN A 51 10.69 -4.56 -9.18
N LEU A 52 10.62 -3.23 -9.18
CA LEU A 52 11.81 -2.37 -9.37
C LEU A 52 12.90 -2.66 -8.32
N GLY A 53 12.52 -2.75 -7.03
CA GLY A 53 13.46 -3.08 -5.97
C GLY A 53 14.08 -4.47 -6.12
N MET A 54 13.29 -5.45 -6.55
CA MET A 54 13.78 -6.80 -6.82
C MET A 54 14.73 -6.85 -8.01
N THR A 55 14.42 -6.17 -9.12
CA THR A 55 15.33 -6.05 -10.28
C THR A 55 16.66 -5.41 -9.87
N GLN A 56 16.60 -4.34 -9.07
CA GLN A 56 17.78 -3.64 -8.58
C GLN A 56 18.63 -4.55 -7.68
N TYR A 57 18.00 -5.33 -6.81
CA TYR A 57 18.69 -6.31 -5.97
C TYR A 57 19.43 -7.37 -6.79
N VAL A 58 18.77 -7.92 -7.82
CA VAL A 58 19.38 -8.93 -8.71
C VAL A 58 20.50 -8.34 -9.57
N ASN A 59 20.44 -7.03 -9.87
CA ASN A 59 21.49 -6.31 -10.59
C ASN A 59 22.59 -5.74 -9.67
N ASP A 60 22.70 -6.21 -8.41
CA ASP A 60 23.65 -5.74 -7.40
C ASP A 60 23.56 -4.25 -7.01
N ASN A 61 22.46 -3.57 -7.38
CA ASN A 61 22.19 -2.18 -7.03
C ASN A 61 21.49 -2.09 -5.66
N PHE A 62 22.19 -2.49 -4.59
CA PHE A 62 21.59 -2.65 -3.26
C PHE A 62 21.04 -1.34 -2.66
N ASP A 63 21.73 -0.21 -2.88
CA ASP A 63 21.30 1.09 -2.36
C ASP A 63 19.93 1.49 -2.93
N ASP A 64 19.77 1.37 -4.25
CA ASP A 64 18.51 1.69 -4.92
C ASP A 64 17.40 0.70 -4.55
N ALA A 65 17.74 -0.60 -4.43
CA ALA A 65 16.80 -1.63 -4.00
C ALA A 65 16.24 -1.34 -2.60
N LEU A 66 17.10 -0.94 -1.65
CA LEU A 66 16.70 -0.57 -0.30
C LEU A 66 15.74 0.62 -0.31
N ILE A 67 16.00 1.64 -1.12
CA ILE A 67 15.13 2.80 -1.25
C ILE A 67 13.76 2.38 -1.79
N SER A 68 13.73 1.59 -2.87
CA SER A 68 12.50 1.11 -3.50
C SER A 68 11.66 0.26 -2.54
N LEU A 69 12.27 -0.70 -1.84
CA LEU A 69 11.58 -1.60 -0.91
C LEU A 69 11.13 -0.90 0.38
N ASN A 70 11.90 0.06 0.92
CA ASN A 70 11.44 0.88 2.05
C ASN A 70 10.21 1.72 1.71
N ARG A 71 10.16 2.21 0.46
CA ARG A 71 9.00 2.94 -0.02
C ARG A 71 7.78 2.05 -0.17
N VAL A 72 7.94 0.79 -0.61
CA VAL A 72 6.86 -0.22 -0.56
C VAL A 72 6.37 -0.41 0.87
N LEU A 73 7.28 -0.64 1.82
CA LEU A 73 6.92 -0.82 3.23
C LEU A 73 6.12 0.37 3.74
N THR A 74 6.58 1.60 3.49
CA THR A 74 5.89 2.82 3.93
C THR A 74 4.47 2.91 3.38
N LEU A 75 4.25 2.57 2.11
CA LEU A 75 2.92 2.60 1.48
C LEU A 75 1.99 1.53 2.04
N LEU A 76 2.52 0.35 2.36
CA LEU A 76 1.75 -0.74 2.97
C LEU A 76 1.39 -0.42 4.42
N THR A 77 2.31 0.17 5.18
CA THR A 77 2.09 0.52 6.59
C THR A 77 1.21 1.75 6.76
N SER A 78 1.32 2.76 5.88
CA SER A 78 0.46 3.94 5.94
C SER A 78 -1.02 3.60 5.70
N GLN A 79 -1.28 2.66 4.78
CA GLN A 79 -2.64 2.13 4.58
C GLN A 79 -3.14 1.41 5.84
N GLN A 80 -2.26 0.66 6.50
CA GLN A 80 -2.62 -0.06 7.73
C GLN A 80 -2.88 0.90 8.90
N GLU A 81 -2.20 2.05 8.98
CA GLU A 81 -2.47 3.09 9.97
C GLU A 81 -3.81 3.81 9.73
N GLU A 82 -4.16 4.11 8.48
CA GLU A 82 -5.48 4.68 8.14
C GLU A 82 -6.62 3.69 8.44
N ILE A 83 -6.47 2.42 8.05
CA ILE A 83 -7.42 1.36 8.39
C ILE A 83 -7.52 1.17 9.91
N ASN A 84 -6.40 1.25 10.63
CA ASN A 84 -6.39 1.15 12.08
C ASN A 84 -7.02 2.38 12.76
N ALA A 85 -6.96 3.57 12.16
CA ALA A 85 -7.60 4.77 12.68
C ALA A 85 -9.14 4.68 12.58
N GLU A 86 -9.67 4.26 11.43
CA GLU A 86 -11.11 4.00 11.26
C GLU A 86 -11.61 2.89 12.19
N ILE A 87 -10.86 1.80 12.32
CA ILE A 87 -11.17 0.72 13.28
C ILE A 87 -11.13 1.22 14.73
N LYS A 88 -10.22 2.14 15.06
CA LYS A 88 -10.10 2.74 16.40
C LYS A 88 -11.28 3.66 16.70
N GLU A 89 -11.72 4.47 15.74
CA GLU A 89 -12.93 5.28 15.88
C GLU A 89 -14.16 4.40 16.10
N ILE A 90 -14.34 3.35 15.29
CA ILE A 90 -15.45 2.40 15.44
C ILE A 90 -15.41 1.70 16.80
N ARG A 91 -14.23 1.27 17.28
CA ARG A 91 -14.10 0.68 18.62
C ARG A 91 -14.45 1.64 19.74
N ASN A 92 -14.02 2.91 19.65
CA ASN A 92 -14.35 3.92 20.64
C ASN A 92 -15.86 4.15 20.69
N LEU A 93 -16.50 4.33 19.53
CA LEU A 93 -17.96 4.44 19.39
C LEU A 93 -18.70 3.23 19.97
N LEU A 94 -18.21 2.02 19.72
CA LEU A 94 -18.79 0.80 20.31
C LEU A 94 -18.62 0.78 21.84
N CYS A 95 -17.46 1.18 22.36
CA CYS A 95 -17.22 1.28 23.80
C CYS A 95 -18.19 2.26 24.47
N ASP A 96 -18.34 3.45 23.89
CA ASP A 96 -19.25 4.48 24.39
C ASP A 96 -20.71 3.99 24.37
N LEU A 97 -21.14 3.38 23.26
CA LEU A 97 -22.49 2.80 23.14
C LEU A 97 -22.75 1.66 24.13
N THR A 98 -21.76 0.79 24.36
CA THR A 98 -21.90 -0.27 25.37
C THR A 98 -21.99 0.29 26.79
N HIS A 99 -21.23 1.34 27.08
CA HIS A 99 -21.29 2.00 28.38
C HIS A 99 -22.64 2.69 28.61
N GLU A 100 -23.17 3.39 27.61
CA GLU A 100 -24.51 3.99 27.67
C GLU A 100 -25.61 2.94 27.80
N ALA A 101 -25.51 1.82 27.06
CA ALA A 101 -26.47 0.73 27.15
C ALA A 101 -26.47 0.06 28.53
N GLU A 102 -25.30 -0.12 29.17
CA GLU A 102 -25.21 -0.63 30.54
C GLU A 102 -25.83 0.34 31.55
N GLN A 103 -25.57 1.65 31.43
CA GLN A 103 -26.13 2.69 32.28
C GLN A 103 -27.66 2.81 32.14
N ALA A 104 -28.19 2.67 30.91
CA ALA A 104 -29.62 2.70 30.62
C ALA A 104 -30.35 1.40 31.04
N SER A 105 -29.62 0.29 31.17
CA SER A 105 -30.16 -1.01 31.58
C SER A 105 -30.25 -1.19 33.09
N VAL A 106 -29.64 -0.30 33.89
CA VAL A 106 -29.90 -0.22 35.34
C VAL A 106 -31.25 0.47 35.50
N PRO A 107 -32.35 -0.24 35.83
CA PRO A 107 -33.59 0.43 36.14
C PRO A 107 -33.30 1.25 37.40
N MET A 108 -33.67 2.53 37.40
CA MET A 108 -33.91 3.28 38.63
C MET A 108 -35.04 2.58 39.41
N ALA A 109 -34.77 1.42 40.00
CA ALA A 109 -35.64 0.76 40.92
C ALA A 109 -35.38 1.35 42.30
N ALA A 110 -36.45 1.96 42.84
CA ALA A 110 -36.65 2.33 44.22
C ALA A 110 -35.91 3.59 44.73
N ASN A 111 -36.41 4.76 44.32
CA ASN A 111 -36.53 5.88 45.25
C ASN A 111 -38.02 5.95 45.66
N ALA A 112 -38.40 5.15 46.68
CA ALA A 112 -39.70 5.16 47.34
C ALA A 112 -39.51 4.75 48.81
#